data_AF-A0A2Z4HPW0-F1
#
_entry.id   AF-A0A2Z4HPW0-F1
#
_cell.length_a   1.000
_cell.length_b   1.000
_cell.length_c   1.000
_cell.angle_alpha   90.00
_cell.angle_beta   90.00
_cell.angle_gamma   90.00
#
_symmetry.space_group_name_H-M   'P 1'
#
loop_
_entity.id
_entity.type
_entity.pdbx_description
1 polymer ?
#
loop_
_entity_poly.entity_id
_entity_poly.type
_entity_poly.pdbx_seq_one_letter_code
_entity_poly.pdbx_strand_id
1 'polypeptide(L)' 'MSTWFMFMFQESNSYYADNLISFHNMVMMIIIMISTLTVYIIL' A
#
# COMPACT_ATOMS: atom_id res chain seq x y z
N MET A 1 0.83 -4.54 17.62
CA MET A 1 2.27 -4.71 17.93
C MET A 1 2.97 -5.08 16.63
N SER A 2 4.05 -4.40 16.27
CA SER A 2 4.78 -4.72 15.04
C SER A 2 5.60 -5.99 15.25
N THR A 3 5.53 -6.91 14.30
CA THR A 3 6.43 -8.06 14.24
C THR A 3 7.70 -7.68 13.49
N TRP A 4 8.76 -8.47 13.68
CA TRP A 4 9.97 -8.35 12.84
C TRP A 4 9.59 -8.67 11.38
N PHE A 5 10.13 -7.89 10.43
CA PHE A 5 9.85 -8.00 8.97
C PHE A 5 8.42 -7.68 8.51
N MET A 6 7.78 -6.68 9.12
CA MET A 6 6.43 -6.26 8.72
C MET A 6 6.48 -5.35 7.47
N PHE A 7 5.94 -5.83 6.34
CA PHE A 7 5.83 -5.07 5.09
C PHE A 7 4.44 -4.45 4.85
N MET A 8 3.43 -4.96 5.54
CA MET A 8 2.05 -4.47 5.49
C MET A 8 1.69 -3.77 6.82
N PHE A 9 0.57 -3.06 6.86
CA PHE A 9 0.05 -2.52 8.11
C PHE A 9 -0.34 -3.64 9.08
N GLN A 10 -0.35 -3.30 10.37
CA GLN A 10 -0.90 -4.18 11.41
C GLN A 10 -2.40 -4.40 11.18
N GLU A 11 -2.93 -5.44 11.80
CA GLU A 11 -4.38 -5.61 11.91
C GLU A 11 -5.01 -4.35 12.53
N SER A 12 -6.05 -3.86 11.86
CA SER A 12 -6.82 -2.73 12.30
C SER A 12 -7.58 -3.05 13.59
N ASN A 13 -7.65 -2.07 14.47
CA ASN A 13 -8.41 -2.16 15.72
C ASN A 13 -9.61 -1.20 15.76
N SER A 14 -9.88 -0.49 14.65
CA SER A 14 -10.94 0.49 14.54
C SER A 14 -11.36 0.70 13.08
N TYR A 15 -12.62 1.08 12.87
CA TYR A 15 -13.16 1.39 11.55
C TYR A 15 -12.39 2.49 10.81
N TYR A 16 -11.79 3.43 11.53
CA TYR A 16 -10.97 4.47 10.91
C TYR A 16 -9.66 3.89 10.37
N ALA A 17 -9.02 2.97 11.11
CA ALA A 17 -7.83 2.27 10.64
C ALA A 17 -8.13 1.42 9.40
N ASP A 18 -9.29 0.75 9.33
CA ASP A 18 -9.74 0.02 8.13
C ASP A 18 -9.84 0.93 6.90
N ASN A 19 -10.41 2.11 7.08
CA ASN A 19 -10.55 3.10 6.02
C ASN A 19 -9.19 3.64 5.54
N LEU A 20 -8.24 3.82 6.47
CA LEU A 20 -6.89 4.25 6.11
C LEU A 20 -6.12 3.16 5.36
N ILE A 21 -6.24 1.90 5.79
CA ILE A 21 -5.58 0.76 5.11
C ILE A 21 -6.16 0.59 3.70
N SER A 22 -7.49 0.67 3.54
CA SER A 22 -8.13 0.58 2.21
C SER A 22 -7.75 1.75 1.31
N PHE A 23 -7.71 2.98 1.83
CA PHE A 23 -7.23 4.15 1.09
C PHE A 23 -5.77 3.98 0.65
N HIS A 24 -4.89 3.55 1.56
CA HIS A 24 -3.49 3.29 1.25
C HIS A 24 -3.34 2.25 0.14
N ASN A 25 -4.08 1.13 0.21
CA ASN A 25 -3.99 0.07 -0.79
C ASN A 25 -4.38 0.56 -2.19
N MET A 26 -5.41 1.42 -2.28
CA MET A 26 -5.80 2.07 -3.53
C MET A 26 -4.66 2.95 -4.08
N VAL A 27 -4.07 3.79 -3.23
CA VAL A 27 -2.98 4.69 -3.64
C VAL A 27 -1.73 3.90 -4.05
N MET A 28 -1.36 2.86 -3.30
CA MET A 28 -0.22 2.01 -3.62
C MET A 28 -0.39 1.28 -4.95
N MET A 29 -1.60 0.83 -5.27
CA MET A 29 -1.91 0.25 -6.58
C MET A 29 -1.62 1.27 -7.70
N ILE A 30 -2.07 2.51 -7.55
CA ILE A 30 -1.84 3.58 -8.53
C ILE A 30 -0.34 3.86 -8.68
N ILE A 31 0.41 3.96 -7.57
CA ILE A 31 1.86 4.21 -7.60
C ILE A 31 2.60 3.07 -8.31
N ILE A 32 2.25 1.81 -8.05
CA ILE A 32 2.85 0.66 -8.72
C ILE A 32 2.51 0.68 -10.22
N MET A 33 1.28 0.98 -10.60
CA MET A 33 0.90 1.09 -12.02
C MET A 33 1.69 2.19 -12.74
N ILE A 34 1.84 3.38 -12.13
CA ILE A 34 2.59 4.48 -12.75
C ILE A 34 4.07 4.13 -12.84
N SER A 35 4.67 3.61 -11.76
CA SER A 35 6.10 3.27 -11.75
C SER A 35 6.45 2.12 -12.70
N THR A 36 5.59 1.10 -12.82
CA THR A 36 5.78 0.03 -13.79
C THR A 36 5.63 0.54 -15.22
N LEU A 37 4.65 1.41 -15.48
CA LEU A 37 4.47 2.03 -16.79
C LEU A 37 5.67 2.91 -17.18
N THR A 38 6.20 3.72 -16.27
CA THR A 38 7.36 4.57 -16.56
C THR A 38 8.60 3.74 -16.83
N VAL A 39 8.84 2.69 -16.05
CA VAL A 39 9.93 1.75 -16.30
C VAL A 39 9.76 1.06 -17.66
N TYR A 40 8.55 0.62 -18.01
CA TYR A 40 8.26 0.01 -19.31
C TYR A 40 8.50 0.96 -20.50
N ILE A 41 8.26 2.26 -20.35
CA ILE A 41 8.49 3.25 -21.41
C ILE A 41 9.99 3.55 -21.59
N ILE A 42 10.76 3.52 -20.51
CA ILE A 42 12.19 3.86 -20.51
C ILE A 42 13.05 2.68 -21.00
N LEU A 43 12.66 1.43 -20.68
CA LEU A 43 13.31 0.21 -21.13
C LEU A 43 12.94 -0.15 -22.58
#